data_AF-A0A2N2YVZ2-F1
#
_entry.id   AF-A0A2N2YVZ2-F1
#
_cell.length_a   1.000
_cell.length_b   1.000
_cell.length_c   1.000
_cell.angle_alpha   90.00
_cell.angle_beta   90.00
_cell.angle_gamma   90.00
#
_symmetry.space_group_name_H-M   'P 1'
#
loop_
_entity.id
_entity.type
_entity.pdbx_description
1 polymer ?
#
loop_
_entity_poly.entity_id
_entity_poly.type
_entity_poly.pdbx_seq_one_letter_code
_entity_poly.pdbx_strand_id
1 'polypeptide(L)'
;MKKSISFVLAFLILGHVNTDACTSYLVSKGATVDGSSLISYAGDSHIRYGQLYFRPRSTWPVGAMQTIYDRSSNRPLGQIPYPKETYQVVGFMNEHQVAIGESTFGGRSELEDSTGIIDWGSIMFLGLQRGKTAREAIKVMVELVEQFGYYSSGQSYSVADPNEVWILEIIGKGMDMKTDRKTKKTYNANKGAVWVAMRVPDGYISAHANHARITTFPKENESEKSVSSKNLDKIFNPEVEVVYSHDVVSFAKSKGYY
;
A
#
# COMPACT_ATOMS: atom_id res chain seq x y z
N MET A 1 -50.16 16.41 15.36
CA MET A 1 -49.50 15.35 16.18
C MET A 1 -49.16 14.08 15.39
N LYS A 2 -50.08 13.46 14.63
CA LYS A 2 -49.76 12.21 13.88
C LYS A 2 -48.68 12.36 12.78
N LYS A 3 -48.61 13.49 12.08
CA LYS A 3 -47.59 13.75 11.04
C LYS A 3 -46.17 13.96 11.62
N SER A 4 -46.09 14.52 12.83
CA SER A 4 -44.81 14.78 13.52
C SER A 4 -44.16 13.50 14.07
N ILE A 5 -44.99 12.55 14.54
CA ILE A 5 -44.51 11.23 14.99
C ILE A 5 -43.97 10.40 13.81
N SER A 6 -44.57 10.54 12.62
CA SER A 6 -44.11 9.83 11.42
C SER A 6 -42.74 10.30 10.91
N PHE A 7 -42.38 11.57 11.13
CA PHE A 7 -41.08 12.13 10.75
C PHE A 7 -39.96 11.70 11.73
N VAL A 8 -40.27 11.61 13.02
CA VAL A 8 -39.31 11.12 14.04
C VAL A 8 -39.02 9.63 13.87
N LEU A 9 -40.02 8.83 13.48
CA LEU A 9 -39.82 7.41 13.18
C LEU A 9 -39.00 7.20 11.89
N ALA A 10 -39.14 8.08 10.89
CA ALA A 10 -38.31 8.04 9.67
C ALA A 10 -36.84 8.44 9.94
N PHE A 11 -36.60 9.34 10.91
CA PHE A 11 -35.24 9.70 11.34
C PHE A 11 -34.56 8.61 12.19
N LEU A 12 -35.33 7.81 12.94
CA LEU A 12 -34.83 6.66 13.69
C LEU A 12 -34.51 5.44 12.81
N ILE A 13 -34.95 5.45 11.54
CA ILE A 13 -34.59 4.47 10.50
C ILE A 13 -33.40 4.98 9.66
N LEU A 14 -32.71 6.05 10.08
CA LEU A 14 -31.34 6.31 9.63
C LEU A 14 -30.45 5.20 10.22
N GLY A 15 -30.45 4.07 9.51
CA GLY A 15 -29.73 2.87 9.88
C GLY A 15 -28.28 3.20 10.19
N HIS A 16 -27.75 2.49 11.18
CA HIS A 16 -26.32 2.42 11.39
C HIS A 16 -25.65 1.94 10.09
N VAL A 17 -25.13 2.89 9.33
CA VAL A 17 -24.22 2.58 8.24
C VAL A 17 -22.92 2.21 8.94
N ASN A 18 -22.61 0.92 8.99
CA ASN A 18 -21.28 0.49 9.40
C ASN A 18 -20.30 1.04 8.36
N THR A 19 -19.47 1.99 8.75
CA THR A 19 -18.40 2.54 7.92
C THR A 19 -17.09 1.95 8.40
N ASP A 20 -16.38 1.25 7.51
CA ASP A 20 -15.01 0.84 7.79
C ASP A 20 -14.09 2.04 7.53
N ALA A 21 -13.78 2.81 8.58
CA ALA A 21 -13.21 4.15 8.47
C ALA A 21 -11.76 4.26 8.99
N CYS A 22 -10.81 3.53 8.39
CA CYS A 22 -9.40 3.62 8.79
C CYS A 22 -8.87 5.06 8.67
N THR A 23 -8.05 5.47 9.64
CA THR A 23 -7.41 6.79 9.66
C THR A 23 -5.94 6.69 10.06
N SER A 24 -5.08 7.39 9.34
CA SER A 24 -3.64 7.45 9.60
C SER A 24 -3.15 8.89 9.61
N TYR A 25 -2.33 9.23 10.61
CA TYR A 25 -1.57 10.48 10.70
C TYR A 25 -0.09 10.19 10.45
N LEU A 26 0.58 11.14 9.80
CA LEU A 26 1.97 11.08 9.42
C LEU A 26 2.62 12.40 9.83
N VAL A 27 3.67 12.34 10.64
CA VAL A 27 4.38 13.52 11.15
C VAL A 27 5.86 13.34 10.84
N SER A 28 6.42 14.22 10.02
CA SER A 28 7.86 14.21 9.74
C SER A 28 8.64 14.73 10.96
N LYS A 29 9.91 14.34 11.06
CA LYS A 29 10.75 14.65 12.22
C LYS A 29 10.85 16.14 12.54
N GLY A 30 10.89 17.03 11.54
CA GLY A 30 10.91 18.47 11.76
C GLY A 30 9.61 19.04 12.34
N ALA A 31 8.52 18.26 12.34
CA ALA A 31 7.23 18.66 12.93
C ALA A 31 7.03 18.14 14.35
N THR A 32 7.95 17.31 14.87
CA THR A 32 7.90 16.81 16.25
C THR A 32 8.87 17.59 17.15
N VAL A 33 8.55 17.62 18.45
CA VAL A 33 9.38 18.33 19.45
C VAL A 33 10.70 17.61 19.75
N ASP A 34 10.77 16.31 19.50
CA ASP A 34 11.91 15.45 19.81
C ASP A 34 12.66 14.95 18.56
N GLY A 35 12.24 15.37 17.36
CA GLY A 35 12.85 14.94 16.11
C GLY A 35 12.51 13.50 15.70
N SER A 36 11.47 12.90 16.29
CA SER A 36 10.96 11.59 15.87
C SER A 36 10.06 11.67 14.63
N SER A 37 10.17 10.70 13.74
CA SER A 37 9.14 10.44 12.72
C SER A 37 7.99 9.65 13.34
N LEU A 38 6.74 10.06 13.11
CA LEU A 38 5.57 9.37 13.66
C LEU A 38 4.60 8.98 12.55
N ILE A 39 4.11 7.75 12.61
CA ILE A 39 2.94 7.31 11.85
C ILE A 39 1.94 6.64 12.79
N SER A 40 0.65 6.86 12.56
CA SER A 40 -0.43 6.13 13.22
C SER A 40 -1.12 5.19 12.25
N TYR A 41 -1.79 4.18 12.80
CA TYR A 41 -2.65 3.26 12.06
C TYR A 41 -3.86 2.92 12.94
N ALA A 42 -4.97 3.61 12.70
CA ALA A 42 -6.26 3.27 13.29
C ALA A 42 -7.01 2.35 12.31
N GLY A 43 -6.96 1.05 12.57
CA GLY A 43 -7.66 0.03 11.80
C GLY A 43 -9.07 -0.18 12.32
N ASP A 44 -10.06 0.41 11.66
CA ASP A 44 -11.46 0.28 12.02
C ASP A 44 -11.98 -1.09 11.60
N SER A 45 -12.02 -2.03 12.55
CA SER A 45 -12.50 -3.39 12.31
C SER A 45 -13.20 -3.95 13.55
N HIS A 46 -14.42 -4.44 13.36
CA HIS A 46 -15.22 -5.07 14.41
C HIS A 46 -14.84 -6.54 14.70
N ILE A 47 -13.89 -7.12 13.94
CA ILE A 47 -13.46 -8.52 14.05
C ILE A 47 -11.97 -8.70 14.31
N ARG A 48 -11.14 -7.67 14.10
CA ARG A 48 -9.69 -7.74 14.29
C ARG A 48 -9.29 -7.15 15.64
N TYR A 49 -9.38 -7.98 16.68
CA TYR A 49 -8.86 -7.65 18.01
C TYR A 49 -7.34 -7.60 17.96
N GLY A 50 -6.74 -6.47 18.36
CA GLY A 50 -5.32 -6.15 18.15
C GLY A 50 -4.37 -7.30 18.50
N GLN A 51 -3.49 -7.63 17.54
CA GLN A 51 -2.44 -8.64 17.70
C GLN A 51 -1.06 -7.99 17.54
N LEU A 52 -0.14 -8.29 18.44
CA LEU A 52 1.27 -7.97 18.24
C LEU A 52 1.93 -9.08 17.43
N TYR A 53 2.19 -8.82 16.15
CA TYR A 53 2.88 -9.77 15.28
C TYR A 53 4.36 -9.88 15.66
N PHE A 54 4.89 -11.10 15.70
CA PHE A 54 6.34 -11.30 15.83
C PHE A 54 6.82 -12.18 14.69
N ARG A 55 7.81 -11.71 13.95
CA ARG A 55 8.56 -12.50 12.96
C ARG A 55 10.04 -12.42 13.29
N PRO A 56 10.71 -13.55 13.58
CA PRO A 56 12.13 -13.53 13.87
C PRO A 56 12.95 -13.19 12.62
N ARG A 57 14.14 -12.62 12.84
CA ARG A 57 15.17 -12.54 11.80
C ARG A 57 15.52 -13.96 11.34
N SER A 58 15.72 -14.15 10.05
CA SER A 58 16.04 -15.47 9.49
C SER A 58 16.87 -15.36 8.23
N THR A 59 17.66 -16.39 7.96
CA THR A 59 18.38 -16.58 6.69
C THR A 59 17.79 -17.75 5.94
N TRP A 60 17.64 -17.61 4.63
CA TRP A 60 16.97 -18.60 3.79
C TRP A 60 17.94 -19.21 2.76
N PRO A 61 17.84 -20.52 2.49
CA PRO A 61 18.62 -21.14 1.43
C PRO A 61 18.18 -20.62 0.05
N VAL A 62 19.08 -20.69 -0.92
CA VAL A 62 18.78 -20.31 -2.31
C VAL A 62 17.59 -21.12 -2.83
N GLY A 63 16.60 -20.43 -3.42
CA GLY A 63 15.39 -21.06 -3.95
C GLY A 63 14.30 -21.34 -2.91
N ALA A 64 14.48 -20.95 -1.64
CA ALA A 64 13.41 -21.03 -0.66
C ALA A 64 12.21 -20.16 -1.07
N MET A 65 11.00 -20.70 -0.86
CA MET A 65 9.75 -20.06 -1.24
C MET A 65 8.88 -19.77 -0.01
N GLN A 66 8.24 -18.61 0.00
CA GLN A 66 7.26 -18.17 0.98
C GLN A 66 5.86 -18.25 0.37
N THR A 67 4.95 -18.97 1.02
CA THR A 67 3.53 -18.91 0.65
C THR A 67 2.92 -17.61 1.17
N ILE A 68 2.23 -16.89 0.29
CA ILE A 68 1.45 -15.69 0.61
C ILE A 68 -0.01 -16.09 0.80
N TYR A 69 -0.62 -15.54 1.84
CA TYR A 69 -2.01 -15.79 2.21
C TYR A 69 -2.79 -14.48 2.15
N ASP A 70 -4.02 -14.54 1.67
CA ASP A 70 -4.97 -13.43 1.80
C ASP A 70 -5.24 -13.16 3.29
N ARG A 71 -5.02 -11.92 3.73
CA ARG A 71 -5.22 -11.51 5.12
C ARG A 71 -6.68 -11.53 5.57
N SER A 72 -7.64 -11.58 4.65
CA SER A 72 -9.06 -11.63 4.96
C SER A 72 -9.58 -13.06 5.09
N SER A 73 -9.30 -13.93 4.11
CA SER A 73 -9.81 -15.31 4.10
C SER A 73 -8.83 -16.36 4.62
N ASN A 74 -7.56 -16.01 4.85
CA ASN A 74 -6.46 -16.94 5.15
C ASN A 74 -6.24 -18.02 4.06
N ARG A 75 -6.73 -17.77 2.84
CA ARG A 75 -6.51 -18.65 1.68
C ARG A 75 -5.11 -18.42 1.11
N PRO A 76 -4.37 -19.47 0.70
CA PRO A 76 -3.12 -19.30 -0.03
C PRO A 76 -3.36 -18.67 -1.41
N LEU A 77 -2.64 -17.60 -1.72
CA LEU A 77 -2.70 -16.89 -3.00
C LEU A 77 -1.61 -17.34 -3.98
N GLY A 78 -0.45 -17.72 -3.47
CA GLY A 78 0.68 -18.16 -4.28
C GLY A 78 1.97 -18.21 -3.48
N GLN A 79 3.09 -18.37 -4.18
CA GLN A 79 4.42 -18.39 -3.57
C GLN A 79 5.35 -17.36 -4.22
N ILE A 80 6.17 -16.73 -3.40
CA ILE A 80 7.25 -15.83 -3.82
C ILE A 80 8.58 -16.32 -3.27
N PRO A 81 9.73 -16.03 -3.90
CA PRO A 81 11.02 -16.39 -3.34
C PRO A 81 11.31 -15.58 -2.07
N TYR A 82 11.90 -16.23 -1.07
CA TYR A 82 12.54 -15.53 0.03
C TYR A 82 13.80 -14.79 -0.46
N PRO A 83 14.12 -13.63 0.13
CA PRO A 83 15.47 -13.07 0.02
C PRO A 83 16.45 -13.97 0.79
N LYS A 84 17.76 -13.71 0.65
CA LYS A 84 18.79 -14.38 1.46
C LYS A 84 18.54 -14.23 2.96
N GLU A 85 18.03 -13.08 3.38
CA GLU A 85 17.79 -12.74 4.77
C GLU A 85 16.50 -11.93 4.90
N THR A 86 15.74 -12.21 5.96
CA THR A 86 14.58 -11.42 6.38
C THR A 86 14.83 -10.80 7.74
N TYR A 87 14.43 -9.55 7.92
CA TYR A 87 14.58 -8.80 9.17
C TYR A 87 13.53 -9.19 10.21
N GLN A 88 13.89 -9.05 11.48
CA GLN A 88 12.97 -9.19 12.60
C GLN A 88 11.89 -8.10 12.53
N VAL A 89 10.64 -8.49 12.77
CA VAL A 89 9.48 -7.61 12.81
C VAL A 89 8.72 -7.80 14.12
N VAL A 90 8.44 -6.71 14.82
CA VAL A 90 7.56 -6.64 15.99
C VAL A 90 6.43 -5.66 15.68
N GLY A 91 5.19 -6.14 15.73
CA GLY A 91 4.03 -5.41 15.27
C GLY A 91 4.19 -5.02 13.80
N PHE A 92 4.16 -3.72 13.55
CA PHE A 92 4.30 -3.10 12.24
C PHE A 92 5.62 -2.34 12.08
N MET A 93 6.64 -2.73 12.85
CA MET A 93 7.98 -2.14 12.80
C MET A 93 9.05 -3.24 12.73
N ASN A 94 10.16 -2.99 12.02
CA ASN A 94 11.29 -3.90 11.97
C ASN A 94 12.47 -3.46 12.84
N GLU A 95 13.48 -4.32 12.98
CA GLU A 95 14.72 -4.03 13.73
C GLU A 95 15.56 -2.87 13.18
N HIS A 96 15.24 -2.37 11.98
CA HIS A 96 15.84 -1.19 11.36
C HIS A 96 15.01 0.09 11.57
N GLN A 97 14.03 0.05 12.47
CA GLN A 97 13.14 1.17 12.79
C GLN A 97 12.28 1.64 11.60
N VAL A 98 12.09 0.79 10.60
CA VAL A 98 11.09 1.02 9.54
C VAL A 98 9.73 0.61 10.08
N ALA A 99 8.73 1.48 9.95
CA ALA A 99 7.35 1.23 10.33
C ALA A 99 6.40 1.40 9.14
N ILE A 100 5.36 0.56 9.07
CA ILE A 100 4.35 0.62 7.99
C ILE A 100 2.92 0.50 8.55
N GLY A 101 2.06 1.47 8.22
CA GLY A 101 0.62 1.43 8.49
C GLY A 101 -0.18 1.58 7.20
N GLU A 102 -1.51 1.44 7.26
CA GLU A 102 -2.38 1.58 6.08
C GLU A 102 -3.70 2.30 6.35
N SER A 103 -4.35 2.78 5.29
CA SER A 103 -5.80 3.00 5.24
C SER A 103 -6.35 2.61 3.87
N THR A 104 -7.50 1.94 3.83
CA THR A 104 -8.14 1.47 2.59
C THR A 104 -9.03 2.52 1.98
N PHE A 105 -8.66 3.03 0.79
CA PHE A 105 -9.53 3.93 0.03
C PHE A 105 -10.42 3.21 -1.00
N GLY A 106 -10.13 1.94 -1.30
CA GLY A 106 -10.89 1.11 -2.24
C GLY A 106 -10.78 1.59 -3.68
N GLY A 107 -11.50 2.64 -4.03
CA GLY A 107 -11.55 3.18 -5.39
C GLY A 107 -12.53 2.41 -6.27
N ARG A 108 -12.15 2.19 -7.53
CA ARG A 108 -13.02 1.60 -8.56
C ARG A 108 -12.97 0.07 -8.49
N SER A 109 -14.11 -0.57 -8.27
CA SER A 109 -14.19 -2.03 -8.10
C SER A 109 -13.70 -2.81 -9.33
N GLU A 110 -13.82 -2.24 -10.54
CA GLU A 110 -13.32 -2.86 -11.77
C GLU A 110 -11.78 -2.94 -11.84
N LEU A 111 -11.08 -2.27 -10.92
CA LEU A 111 -9.62 -2.26 -10.83
C LEU A 111 -9.07 -3.32 -9.87
N GLU A 112 -9.93 -4.00 -9.12
CA GLU A 112 -9.52 -5.10 -8.26
C GLU A 112 -9.04 -6.30 -9.09
N ASP A 113 -7.92 -6.91 -8.69
CA ASP A 113 -7.35 -8.08 -9.35
C ASP A 113 -7.40 -9.30 -8.41
N SER A 114 -8.23 -10.28 -8.75
CA SER A 114 -8.35 -11.52 -7.98
C SER A 114 -7.33 -12.60 -8.36
N THR A 115 -6.35 -12.28 -9.20
CA THR A 115 -5.32 -13.20 -9.72
C THR A 115 -3.90 -12.89 -9.24
N GLY A 116 -3.71 -11.73 -8.59
CA GLY A 116 -2.44 -11.37 -7.95
C GLY A 116 -2.09 -12.26 -6.76
N ILE A 117 -0.81 -12.21 -6.36
CA ILE A 117 -0.31 -12.97 -5.20
C ILE A 117 -0.11 -12.07 -3.98
N ILE A 118 0.28 -10.81 -4.17
CA ILE A 118 0.61 -9.88 -3.08
C ILE A 118 -0.67 -9.23 -2.56
N ASP A 119 -1.12 -9.60 -1.37
CA ASP A 119 -2.29 -9.00 -0.72
C ASP A 119 -1.94 -7.70 0.02
N TRP A 120 -2.94 -6.86 0.28
CA TRP A 120 -2.80 -5.59 1.01
C TRP A 120 -2.15 -5.72 2.39
N GLY A 121 -2.35 -6.85 3.06
CA GLY A 121 -1.81 -7.10 4.38
C GLY A 121 -0.35 -7.56 4.36
N SER A 122 -0.05 -8.49 3.47
CA SER A 122 1.26 -9.12 3.31
C SER A 122 2.29 -8.17 2.74
N ILE A 123 1.90 -7.25 1.85
CA ILE A 123 2.83 -6.27 1.26
C ILE A 123 3.56 -5.45 2.33
N MET A 124 2.88 -5.07 3.43
CA MET A 124 3.51 -4.36 4.55
C MET A 124 4.60 -5.21 5.21
N PHE A 125 4.29 -6.48 5.52
CA PHE A 125 5.27 -7.37 6.15
C PHE A 125 6.41 -7.74 5.20
N LEU A 126 6.14 -7.85 3.90
CA LEU A 126 7.17 -8.07 2.90
C LEU A 126 8.13 -6.87 2.81
N GLY A 127 7.61 -5.64 2.85
CA GLY A 127 8.44 -4.43 2.98
C GLY A 127 9.28 -4.46 4.26
N LEU A 128 8.66 -4.67 5.42
CA LEU A 128 9.33 -4.71 6.73
C LEU A 128 10.39 -5.81 6.84
N GLN A 129 10.15 -6.99 6.26
CA GLN A 129 11.09 -8.10 6.31
C GLN A 129 12.27 -7.92 5.35
N ARG A 130 12.25 -6.94 4.43
CA ARG A 130 13.24 -6.83 3.34
C ARG A 130 13.88 -5.45 3.19
N GLY A 131 13.33 -4.39 3.81
CA GLY A 131 13.86 -3.03 3.73
C GLY A 131 14.43 -2.51 5.06
N LYS A 132 15.53 -1.77 5.00
CA LYS A 132 16.20 -1.11 6.15
C LYS A 132 15.86 0.37 6.29
N THR A 133 15.26 0.95 5.26
CA THR A 133 14.80 2.34 5.22
C THR A 133 13.38 2.38 4.62
N ALA A 134 12.69 3.52 4.78
CA ALA A 134 11.39 3.75 4.16
C ALA A 134 11.45 3.59 2.63
N ARG A 135 12.50 4.12 2.02
CA ARG A 135 12.77 4.02 0.57
C ARG A 135 12.98 2.57 0.12
N GLU A 136 13.78 1.79 0.84
CA GLU A 136 13.98 0.36 0.55
C GLU A 136 12.68 -0.44 0.69
N ALA A 137 11.89 -0.17 1.74
CA ALA A 137 10.61 -0.83 1.94
C ALA A 137 9.63 -0.53 0.79
N ILE A 138 9.49 0.73 0.39
CA ILE A 138 8.65 1.12 -0.77
C ILE A 138 9.12 0.40 -2.03
N LYS A 139 10.43 0.39 -2.32
CA LYS A 139 10.99 -0.29 -3.49
C LYS A 139 10.63 -1.78 -3.50
N VAL A 140 10.83 -2.47 -2.37
CA VAL A 140 10.45 -3.89 -2.22
C VAL A 140 8.96 -4.09 -2.49
N MET A 141 8.10 -3.28 -1.87
CA MET A 141 6.65 -3.43 -1.98
C MET A 141 6.20 -3.34 -3.44
N VAL A 142 6.66 -2.34 -4.18
CA VAL A 142 6.22 -2.09 -5.56
C VAL A 142 6.85 -3.07 -6.56
N GLU A 143 8.10 -3.50 -6.35
CA GLU A 143 8.76 -4.51 -7.19
C GLU A 143 8.09 -5.89 -7.04
N LEU A 144 7.71 -6.27 -5.82
CA LEU A 144 6.97 -7.52 -5.59
C LEU A 144 5.58 -7.48 -6.22
N VAL A 145 4.89 -6.34 -6.16
CA VAL A 145 3.61 -6.15 -6.85
C VAL A 145 3.76 -6.26 -8.36
N GLU A 146 4.78 -5.62 -8.95
CA GLU A 146 5.03 -5.70 -10.39
C GLU A 146 5.31 -7.16 -10.82
N GLN A 147 6.11 -7.88 -10.04
CA GLN A 147 6.51 -9.25 -10.36
C GLN A 147 5.36 -10.24 -10.17
N PHE A 148 4.60 -10.13 -9.07
CA PHE A 148 3.68 -11.17 -8.61
C PHE A 148 2.19 -10.77 -8.62
N GLY A 149 1.87 -9.53 -9.02
CA GLY A 149 0.50 -9.01 -9.08
C GLY A 149 -0.02 -8.57 -7.72
N TYR A 150 -1.00 -7.66 -7.74
CA TYR A 150 -1.60 -7.05 -6.55
C TYR A 150 -3.01 -7.58 -6.32
N TYR A 151 -3.22 -8.30 -5.22
CA TYR A 151 -4.50 -8.87 -4.80
C TYR A 151 -5.21 -7.94 -3.82
N SER A 152 -5.70 -6.79 -4.28
CA SER A 152 -6.49 -5.87 -3.46
C SER A 152 -7.19 -4.78 -4.27
N SER A 153 -8.07 -4.05 -3.58
CA SER A 153 -8.50 -2.70 -3.92
C SER A 153 -7.46 -1.65 -3.51
N GLY A 154 -7.80 -0.37 -3.71
CA GLY A 154 -6.95 0.78 -3.43
C GLY A 154 -6.56 0.95 -1.96
N GLN A 155 -5.26 1.14 -1.73
CA GLN A 155 -4.66 1.26 -0.41
C GLN A 155 -3.70 2.45 -0.32
N SER A 156 -3.73 3.17 0.78
CA SER A 156 -2.72 4.16 1.17
C SER A 156 -1.86 3.57 2.29
N TYR A 157 -0.55 3.49 2.10
CA TYR A 157 0.41 3.04 3.12
C TYR A 157 1.19 4.22 3.68
N SER A 158 1.23 4.35 4.99
CA SER A 158 2.20 5.17 5.70
C SER A 158 3.49 4.38 5.84
N VAL A 159 4.61 4.88 5.34
CA VAL A 159 5.93 4.24 5.49
C VAL A 159 6.87 5.23 6.13
N ALA A 160 7.47 4.89 7.27
CA ALA A 160 8.37 5.77 7.99
C ALA A 160 9.64 5.05 8.44
N ASP A 161 10.71 5.82 8.57
CA ASP A 161 11.94 5.46 9.26
C ASP A 161 12.41 6.66 10.10
N PRO A 162 13.56 6.61 10.80
CA PRO A 162 14.02 7.71 11.65
C PRO A 162 14.27 9.04 10.92
N ASN A 163 14.32 9.04 9.59
CA ASN A 163 14.66 10.21 8.78
C ASN A 163 13.50 10.71 7.92
N GLU A 164 12.64 9.81 7.45
CA GLU A 164 11.64 10.13 6.43
C GLU A 164 10.29 9.49 6.71
N VAL A 165 9.25 10.17 6.21
CA VAL A 165 7.87 9.69 6.23
C VAL A 165 7.29 9.80 4.84
N TRP A 166 6.60 8.76 4.38
CA TRP A 166 6.09 8.62 3.02
C TRP A 166 4.64 8.15 3.02
N ILE A 167 3.88 8.59 2.02
CA ILE A 167 2.58 8.05 1.66
C ILE A 167 2.76 7.30 0.35
N LEU A 168 2.42 6.01 0.30
CA LEU A 168 2.33 5.21 -0.92
C LEU A 168 0.87 4.87 -1.19
N GLU A 169 0.31 5.39 -2.29
CA GLU A 169 -1.03 5.05 -2.75
C GLU A 169 -0.94 4.11 -3.95
N ILE A 170 -1.65 2.98 -3.87
CA ILE A 170 -1.60 1.91 -4.87
C ILE A 170 -2.99 1.36 -5.14
N ILE A 171 -3.27 1.03 -6.40
CA ILE A 171 -4.52 0.39 -6.83
C ILE A 171 -4.25 -0.58 -7.97
N GLY A 172 -4.97 -1.70 -8.01
CA GLY A 172 -4.86 -2.69 -9.07
C GLY A 172 -5.19 -2.11 -10.45
N LYS A 173 -4.90 -2.90 -11.50
CA LYS A 173 -5.23 -2.55 -12.89
C LYS A 173 -6.43 -3.32 -13.45
N GLY A 174 -7.16 -4.03 -12.59
CA GLY A 174 -8.24 -4.93 -12.95
C GLY A 174 -7.75 -6.20 -13.66
N MET A 175 -8.70 -6.96 -14.19
CA MET A 175 -8.43 -8.22 -14.89
C MET A 175 -8.68 -8.09 -16.40
N ASP A 176 -7.68 -8.47 -17.20
CA ASP A 176 -7.79 -8.70 -18.65
C ASP A 176 -7.23 -10.09 -18.96
N MET A 177 -8.07 -11.11 -18.81
CA MET A 177 -7.66 -12.50 -18.92
C MET A 177 -7.39 -12.88 -20.37
N LYS A 178 -6.14 -13.23 -20.66
CA LYS A 178 -5.69 -13.68 -21.98
C LYS A 178 -5.12 -15.08 -21.92
N THR A 179 -5.22 -15.79 -23.02
CA THR A 179 -4.61 -17.12 -23.17
C THR A 179 -3.45 -17.03 -24.13
N ASP A 180 -2.26 -17.41 -23.67
CA ASP A 180 -1.09 -17.49 -24.52
C ASP A 180 -1.28 -18.59 -25.59
N ARG A 181 -1.12 -18.22 -26.86
CA ARG A 181 -1.44 -19.12 -27.99
C ARG A 181 -0.56 -20.37 -28.02
N LYS A 182 0.69 -20.29 -27.53
CA LYS A 182 1.70 -21.35 -27.59
C LYS A 182 1.59 -22.28 -26.38
N THR A 183 1.58 -21.72 -25.18
CA THR A 183 1.59 -22.47 -23.91
C THR A 183 0.18 -22.86 -23.44
N LYS A 184 -0.87 -22.27 -24.04
CA LYS A 184 -2.28 -22.42 -23.63
C LYS A 184 -2.57 -21.98 -22.19
N LYS A 185 -1.61 -21.31 -21.52
CA LYS A 185 -1.79 -20.79 -20.17
C LYS A 185 -2.58 -19.49 -20.21
N THR A 186 -3.54 -19.38 -19.30
CA THR A 186 -4.27 -18.14 -19.07
C THR A 186 -3.49 -17.26 -18.09
N TYR A 187 -3.45 -15.95 -18.36
CA TYR A 187 -2.79 -14.95 -17.53
C TYR A 187 -3.59 -13.64 -17.54
N ASN A 188 -3.44 -12.84 -16.48
CA ASN A 188 -3.96 -11.47 -16.45
C ASN A 188 -2.99 -10.53 -17.17
N ALA A 189 -3.39 -9.96 -18.31
CA ALA A 189 -2.60 -8.99 -19.05
C ALA A 189 -2.44 -7.64 -18.32
N ASN A 190 -3.33 -7.36 -17.36
CA ASN A 190 -3.26 -6.21 -16.48
C ASN A 190 -2.59 -6.53 -15.13
N LYS A 191 -1.86 -7.64 -15.00
CA LYS A 191 -1.16 -7.99 -13.75
C LYS A 191 -0.37 -6.79 -13.19
N GLY A 192 -0.47 -6.59 -11.88
CA GLY A 192 0.24 -5.53 -11.15
C GLY A 192 -0.71 -4.42 -10.69
N ALA A 193 -0.15 -3.24 -10.47
CA ALA A 193 -0.87 -2.09 -9.95
C ALA A 193 -0.29 -0.79 -10.52
N VAL A 194 -1.06 0.29 -10.45
CA VAL A 194 -0.54 1.65 -10.57
C VAL A 194 -0.41 2.26 -9.19
N TRP A 195 0.60 3.10 -8.99
CA TRP A 195 0.92 3.65 -7.67
C TRP A 195 1.72 4.94 -7.75
N VAL A 196 1.65 5.72 -6.67
CA VAL A 196 2.47 6.90 -6.44
C VAL A 196 2.89 6.90 -4.98
N ALA A 197 4.17 7.13 -4.70
CA ALA A 197 4.67 7.40 -3.36
C ALA A 197 5.25 8.81 -3.28
N MET A 198 4.87 9.54 -2.23
CA MET A 198 5.33 10.90 -1.97
C MET A 198 5.86 11.03 -0.54
N ARG A 199 7.02 11.67 -0.41
CA ARG A 199 7.60 12.02 0.89
C ARG A 199 6.80 13.15 1.51
N VAL A 200 6.43 13.01 2.78
CA VAL A 200 5.93 14.12 3.59
C VAL A 200 7.11 15.06 3.82
N PRO A 201 7.03 16.34 3.42
CA PRO A 201 8.14 17.28 3.61
C PRO A 201 8.53 17.40 5.08
N ASP A 202 9.79 17.70 5.35
CA ASP A 202 10.26 17.88 6.73
C ASP A 202 9.60 19.11 7.36
N GLY A 203 9.12 19.00 8.60
CA GLY A 203 8.32 20.05 9.25
C GLY A 203 6.81 20.02 8.96
N TYR A 204 6.30 18.96 8.33
CA TYR A 204 4.89 18.84 7.94
C TYR A 204 4.19 17.65 8.59
N ILE A 205 2.88 17.80 8.73
CA ILE A 205 1.94 16.74 9.09
C ILE A 205 1.08 16.44 7.86
N SER A 206 0.79 15.16 7.65
CA SER A 206 -0.20 14.70 6.69
C SER A 206 -1.13 13.68 7.34
N ALA A 207 -2.23 13.38 6.66
CA ALA A 207 -3.13 12.32 7.04
C ALA A 207 -3.73 11.68 5.78
N HIS A 208 -4.02 10.39 5.87
CA HIS A 208 -4.86 9.70 4.89
C HIS A 208 -5.89 8.83 5.63
N ALA A 209 -7.00 8.59 4.93
CA ALA A 209 -8.13 7.82 5.40
C ALA A 209 -8.69 7.06 4.19
N ASN A 210 -9.99 6.77 4.14
CA ASN A 210 -10.61 6.02 3.05
C ASN A 210 -10.83 6.83 1.76
N HIS A 211 -9.85 7.63 1.35
CA HIS A 211 -9.83 8.33 0.08
C HIS A 211 -8.38 8.62 -0.33
N ALA A 212 -8.07 8.43 -1.61
CA ALA A 212 -6.74 8.77 -2.15
C ALA A 212 -6.45 10.27 -1.94
N ARG A 213 -5.23 10.59 -1.52
CA ARG A 213 -4.77 11.94 -1.16
C ARG A 213 -3.79 12.51 -2.17
N ILE A 214 -3.02 11.67 -2.84
CA ILE A 214 -2.07 12.08 -3.87
C ILE A 214 -2.84 12.33 -5.17
N THR A 215 -3.29 13.57 -5.34
CA THR A 215 -4.08 13.99 -6.51
C THR A 215 -3.23 14.54 -7.66
N THR A 216 -2.08 15.13 -7.32
CA THR A 216 -1.14 15.72 -8.27
C THR A 216 0.28 15.43 -7.83
N PHE A 217 1.16 15.19 -8.79
CA PHE A 217 2.59 15.03 -8.55
C PHE A 217 3.36 15.43 -9.82
N PRO A 218 4.58 16.00 -9.70
CA PRO A 218 5.42 16.29 -10.85
C PRO A 218 5.87 14.99 -11.53
N LYS A 219 5.94 14.96 -12.86
CA LYS A 219 6.52 13.83 -13.60
C LYS A 219 8.05 13.90 -13.60
N GLU A 220 8.69 12.78 -13.90
CA GLU A 220 10.16 12.67 -13.95
C GLU A 220 10.80 13.62 -14.99
N ASN A 221 10.09 13.96 -16.07
CA ASN A 221 10.55 14.96 -17.05
C ASN A 221 10.23 16.41 -16.67
N GLU A 222 9.53 16.64 -15.56
CA GLU A 222 9.13 17.95 -15.04
C GLU A 222 9.93 18.34 -13.79
N SER A 223 10.50 17.37 -13.06
CA SER A 223 11.28 17.62 -11.85
C SER A 223 12.31 16.52 -11.58
N GLU A 224 13.54 16.91 -11.22
CA GLU A 224 14.61 15.99 -10.79
C GLU A 224 14.29 15.28 -9.45
N LYS A 225 13.32 15.80 -8.68
CA LYS A 225 12.85 15.20 -7.44
C LYS A 225 11.82 14.07 -7.65
N SER A 226 11.44 13.81 -8.91
CA SER A 226 10.45 12.81 -9.28
C SER A 226 11.07 11.73 -10.15
N VAL A 227 10.80 10.47 -9.82
CA VAL A 227 11.38 9.32 -10.50
C VAL A 227 10.29 8.33 -10.87
N SER A 228 10.22 7.92 -12.13
CA SER A 228 9.28 6.86 -12.53
C SER A 228 9.84 5.48 -12.21
N SER A 229 8.97 4.46 -12.18
CA SER A 229 9.38 3.08 -11.91
C SER A 229 10.39 2.51 -12.91
N LYS A 230 10.63 3.17 -14.05
CA LYS A 230 11.69 2.82 -15.01
C LYS A 230 13.09 3.12 -14.48
N ASN A 231 13.21 4.08 -13.56
CA ASN A 231 14.48 4.51 -12.95
C ASN A 231 14.42 4.36 -11.42
N LEU A 232 13.64 3.39 -10.91
CA LEU A 232 13.32 3.27 -9.49
C LEU A 232 14.55 3.15 -8.58
N ASP A 233 15.69 2.67 -9.08
CA ASP A 233 16.95 2.63 -8.33
C ASP A 233 17.42 4.03 -7.87
N LYS A 234 16.96 5.11 -8.54
CA LYS A 234 17.23 6.49 -8.11
C LYS A 234 16.43 6.90 -6.87
N ILE A 235 15.49 6.08 -6.37
CA ILE A 235 14.75 6.36 -5.14
C ILE A 235 15.69 6.62 -3.96
N PHE A 236 16.91 6.11 -3.96
CA PHE A 236 17.88 6.32 -2.88
C PHE A 236 18.59 7.68 -2.92
N ASN A 237 18.36 8.50 -3.96
CA ASN A 237 18.82 9.87 -3.96
C ASN A 237 18.00 10.68 -2.93
N PRO A 238 18.64 11.33 -1.93
CA PRO A 238 17.95 12.10 -0.90
C PRO A 238 17.02 13.19 -1.44
N GLU A 239 17.34 13.76 -2.61
CA GLU A 239 16.53 14.79 -3.26
C GLU A 239 15.22 14.28 -3.86
N VAL A 240 15.10 12.96 -4.06
CA VAL A 240 13.86 12.35 -4.59
C VAL A 240 12.78 12.42 -3.53
N GLU A 241 11.66 13.04 -3.90
CA GLU A 241 10.48 13.24 -3.06
C GLU A 241 9.26 12.50 -3.61
N VAL A 242 9.30 12.09 -4.88
CA VAL A 242 8.20 11.40 -5.56
C VAL A 242 8.73 10.21 -6.34
N VAL A 243 8.12 9.05 -6.16
CA VAL A 243 8.29 7.90 -7.04
C VAL A 243 6.93 7.39 -7.50
N TYR A 244 6.81 6.91 -8.74
CA TYR A 244 5.50 6.51 -9.27
C TYR A 244 5.60 5.43 -10.35
N SER A 245 4.53 4.67 -10.56
CA SER A 245 4.45 3.71 -11.66
C SER A 245 4.49 4.46 -13.00
N HIS A 246 5.42 4.10 -13.88
CA HIS A 246 5.63 4.83 -15.15
C HIS A 246 4.39 4.88 -16.05
N ASP A 247 3.44 3.96 -15.83
CA ASP A 247 2.20 3.80 -16.59
C ASP A 247 0.99 4.48 -15.93
N VAL A 248 1.08 5.07 -14.73
CA VAL A 248 -0.07 5.58 -13.95
C VAL A 248 -0.99 6.50 -14.76
N VAL A 249 -0.42 7.49 -15.46
CA VAL A 249 -1.19 8.45 -16.27
C VAL A 249 -1.71 7.81 -17.56
N SER A 250 -0.88 7.01 -18.25
CA SER A 250 -1.32 6.34 -19.48
C SER A 250 -2.40 5.29 -19.24
N PHE A 251 -2.36 4.63 -18.08
CA PHE A 251 -3.38 3.68 -17.65
C PHE A 251 -4.70 4.41 -17.33
N ALA A 252 -4.65 5.52 -16.59
CA ALA A 252 -5.83 6.33 -16.34
C ALA A 252 -6.49 6.80 -17.66
N LYS A 253 -5.69 7.27 -18.63
CA LYS A 253 -6.18 7.67 -19.97
C LYS A 253 -6.81 6.51 -20.74
N SER A 254 -6.20 5.32 -20.72
CA SER A 254 -6.74 4.16 -21.44
C SER A 254 -8.08 3.66 -20.88
N LYS A 255 -8.35 3.98 -19.61
CA LYS A 255 -9.62 3.72 -18.93
C LYS A 255 -10.62 4.89 -19.00
N GLY A 256 -10.23 6.05 -19.53
CA GLY A 256 -11.08 7.25 -19.58
C GLY A 256 -11.24 7.97 -18.24
N TYR A 257 -10.26 7.85 -17.33
CA TYR A 257 -10.27 8.52 -16.02
C TYR A 257 -9.49 9.84 -15.98
N TYR A 258 -8.81 10.21 -17.08
CA TYR A 258 -7.97 11.40 -17.23
C TYR A 258 -8.22 12.09 -18.56
#